data_AF-A0AAR2J8U7-F1
#
_entry.id   AF-A0AAR2J8U7-F1
#
_cell.length_a   1.000
_cell.length_b   1.000
_cell.length_c   1.000
_cell.angle_alpha   90.00
_cell.angle_beta   90.00
_cell.angle_gamma   90.00
#
_symmetry.space_group_name_H-M   'P 1'
#
loop_
_entity.id
_entity.type
_entity.pdbx_description
1 polymer ?
#
loop_
_entity_poly.entity_id
_entity_poly.type
_entity_poly.pdbx_seq_one_letter_code
_entity_poly.pdbx_strand_id
1 'polypeptide(L)'
;MGDKKSPTRPKRQAKPTADDRYWDCSVCTFRNSAEAFKCSICDVRKGTSTRYGILTLSAWCSPRGTLFHSTVHVYLALVLVLVLVASFGQF
;
A
#
# COMPACT_ATOMS: atom_id res chain seq x y z
N MET A 1 -31.30 52.37 -4.32
CA MET A 1 -29.97 52.10 -4.91
C MET A 1 -29.63 50.64 -4.65
N GLY A 2 -29.84 49.77 -5.64
CA GLY A 2 -29.75 48.32 -5.52
C GLY A 2 -28.43 47.74 -6.04
N ASP A 3 -27.97 46.73 -5.33
CA ASP A 3 -27.34 45.50 -5.83
C ASP A 3 -25.93 45.58 -6.43
N LYS A 4 -24.94 45.39 -5.56
CA LYS A 4 -23.58 44.98 -5.93
C LYS A 4 -23.58 43.51 -6.37
N LYS A 5 -23.67 43.25 -7.69
CA LYS A 5 -23.49 41.90 -8.24
C LYS A 5 -22.00 41.58 -8.40
N SER A 6 -21.48 40.76 -7.48
CA SER A 6 -20.13 40.18 -7.53
C SER A 6 -20.00 39.22 -8.74
N PRO A 7 -18.87 39.19 -9.48
CA PRO A 7 -18.72 38.34 -10.64
C PRO A 7 -18.53 36.89 -10.18
N THR A 8 -19.55 36.07 -10.42
CA THR A 8 -19.51 34.63 -10.18
C THR A 8 -18.39 34.01 -11.01
N ARG A 9 -17.31 33.57 -10.33
CA ARG A 9 -16.24 32.75 -10.90
C ARG A 9 -16.86 31.58 -11.68
N PRO A 10 -16.61 31.43 -13.00
CA PRO A 10 -17.09 30.29 -13.75
C PRO A 10 -16.50 29.01 -13.13
N LYS A 11 -17.36 28.20 -12.52
CA LYS A 11 -17.02 26.85 -12.10
C LYS A 11 -16.84 26.05 -13.38
N ARG A 12 -15.61 26.02 -13.90
CA ARG A 12 -15.21 25.12 -14.98
C ARG A 12 -15.45 23.70 -14.48
N GLN A 13 -16.64 23.19 -14.76
CA GLN A 13 -16.98 21.79 -14.58
C GLN A 13 -16.04 21.03 -15.51
N ALA A 14 -14.94 20.54 -14.96
CA ALA A 14 -14.19 19.48 -15.60
C ALA A 14 -15.16 18.31 -15.71
N LYS A 15 -15.60 18.05 -16.94
CA LYS A 15 -16.28 16.82 -17.33
C LYS A 15 -15.42 15.68 -16.74
N PRO A 16 -15.95 14.81 -15.86
CA PRO A 16 -15.17 13.66 -15.41
C PRO A 16 -15.00 12.77 -16.64
N THR A 17 -13.86 12.94 -17.31
CA THR A 17 -13.45 12.08 -18.42
C THR A 17 -13.19 10.71 -17.83
N ALA A 18 -13.72 9.68 -18.49
CA ALA A 18 -13.61 8.29 -18.04
C ALA A 18 -12.14 7.80 -17.88
N ASP A 19 -11.17 8.61 -18.27
CA ASP A 19 -9.73 8.43 -18.13
C ASP A 19 -9.19 8.66 -16.71
N ASP A 20 -10.02 9.12 -15.76
CA ASP A 20 -9.68 9.32 -14.35
C ASP A 20 -9.65 8.02 -13.52
N ARG A 21 -9.67 6.85 -14.18
CA ARG A 21 -9.69 5.55 -13.52
C ARG A 21 -8.28 5.00 -13.27
N TYR A 22 -7.34 5.85 -12.89
CA TYR A 22 -5.99 5.42 -12.47
C TYR A 22 -5.55 6.16 -11.21
N TRP A 23 -4.69 5.54 -10.41
CA TRP A 23 -4.06 6.18 -9.26
C TRP A 23 -2.57 5.92 -9.24
N ASP A 24 -1.81 6.96 -8.90
CA ASP A 24 -0.37 6.87 -8.80
C ASP A 24 0.02 6.39 -7.41
N CYS A 25 0.85 5.36 -7.37
CA CYS A 25 1.32 4.78 -6.13
C CYS A 25 2.23 5.75 -5.38
N SER A 26 1.93 6.04 -4.11
CA SER A 26 2.76 6.92 -3.28
C SER A 26 4.16 6.38 -2.95
N VAL A 27 4.37 5.07 -3.12
CA VAL A 27 5.65 4.40 -2.83
C VAL A 27 6.53 4.30 -4.08
N CYS A 28 6.06 3.62 -5.13
CA CYS A 28 6.86 3.39 -6.35
C CYS A 28 6.46 4.26 -7.55
N THR A 29 5.54 5.22 -7.38
CA THR A 29 5.02 6.12 -8.45
C THR A 29 4.37 5.40 -9.64
N PHE A 30 4.15 4.08 -9.54
CA PHE A 30 3.50 3.31 -10.58
C PHE A 30 2.03 3.71 -10.73
N ARG A 31 1.59 3.90 -11.98
CA ARG A 31 0.21 4.24 -12.33
C ARG A 31 -0.65 2.99 -12.37
N ASN A 32 -1.44 2.79 -11.32
CA ASN A 32 -2.26 1.61 -11.12
C ASN A 32 -3.71 1.83 -11.57
N SER A 33 -4.42 0.76 -11.97
CA SER A 33 -5.85 0.85 -12.30
C SER A 33 -6.69 1.27 -11.09
N ALA A 34 -7.74 2.06 -11.30
CA ALA A 34 -8.66 2.48 -10.23
C ALA A 34 -9.49 1.34 -9.66
N GLU A 35 -9.67 0.25 -10.41
CA GLU A 35 -10.30 -0.98 -9.91
C GLU A 35 -9.38 -1.74 -8.95
N ALA A 36 -8.06 -1.51 -9.06
CA ALA A 36 -7.09 -2.19 -8.24
C ALA A 36 -6.90 -1.47 -6.89
N PHE A 37 -7.22 -2.19 -5.81
CA PHE A 37 -7.11 -1.73 -4.43
C PHE A 37 -5.67 -1.69 -3.89
N LYS A 38 -4.72 -2.30 -4.61
CA LYS A 38 -3.29 -2.37 -4.32
C LYS A 38 -2.47 -2.16 -5.59
N CYS A 39 -1.26 -1.64 -5.42
CA CYS A 39 -0.31 -1.44 -6.50
C CYS A 39 0.14 -2.79 -7.08
N SER A 40 0.20 -2.94 -8.40
CA SER A 40 0.69 -4.19 -9.03
C SER A 40 2.18 -4.46 -8.86
N ILE A 41 2.99 -3.42 -8.58
CA ILE A 41 4.46 -3.53 -8.49
C ILE A 41 4.93 -3.74 -7.05
N CYS A 42 4.42 -2.95 -6.12
CA CYS A 42 4.87 -2.98 -4.73
C CYS A 42 3.78 -3.43 -3.74
N ASP A 43 2.58 -3.75 -4.24
CA ASP A 43 1.47 -4.29 -3.47
C ASP A 43 0.96 -3.44 -2.29
N VAL A 44 1.38 -2.17 -2.23
CA VAL A 44 0.88 -1.20 -1.27
C VAL A 44 -0.56 -0.79 -1.62
N ARG A 45 -1.39 -0.57 -0.60
CA ARG A 45 -2.79 -0.20 -0.83
C ARG A 45 -2.93 1.27 -1.24
N LYS A 46 -3.94 1.57 -2.06
CA LYS A 46 -4.34 2.93 -2.43
C LYS A 46 -4.66 3.71 -1.15
N GLY A 47 -3.81 4.67 -0.79
CA GLY A 47 -3.74 5.24 0.56
C GLY A 47 -5.04 5.87 1.06
N THR A 48 -5.50 5.41 2.23
CA THR A 48 -6.41 6.13 3.13
C THR A 48 -5.66 7.28 3.79
N SER A 49 -5.26 8.29 3.01
CA SER A 49 -4.50 9.44 3.54
C SER A 49 -5.45 10.50 4.11
N THR A 50 -6.05 10.26 5.27
CA THR A 50 -6.62 11.35 6.07
C THR A 50 -6.08 11.29 7.49
N ARG A 51 -4.91 11.93 7.63
CA ARG A 51 -4.43 12.77 8.73
C ARG A 51 -4.70 12.35 10.18
N TYR A 52 -3.59 12.04 10.88
CA TYR A 52 -3.31 12.43 12.28
C TYR A 52 -4.51 12.40 13.25
N GLY A 53 -4.85 11.21 13.73
CA GLY A 53 -5.54 11.01 14.99
C GLY A 53 -4.58 10.30 15.93
N ILE A 54 -4.01 11.07 16.85
CA ILE A 54 -3.23 10.59 17.98
C ILE A 54 -4.06 9.50 18.71
N LEU A 55 -3.41 8.43 19.19
CA LEU A 55 -3.99 7.30 19.97
C LEU A 55 -4.62 6.12 19.18
N THR A 56 -3.80 5.28 18.56
CA THR A 56 -3.88 3.81 18.73
C THR A 56 -2.63 3.15 18.15
N LEU A 57 -2.06 2.26 18.94
CA LEU A 57 -0.77 1.60 18.76
C LEU A 57 -0.84 0.41 17.77
N SER A 58 -1.70 0.42 16.75
CA SER A 58 -1.93 -0.80 15.96
C SER A 58 -2.39 -0.54 14.53
N ALA A 59 -1.44 -0.22 13.66
CA ALA A 59 -1.54 -0.63 12.27
C ALA A 59 -0.16 -1.04 11.80
N TRP A 60 0.19 -2.29 12.11
CA TRP A 60 1.09 -3.12 11.31
C TRP A 60 0.68 -3.03 9.84
N CYS A 61 1.08 -1.96 9.16
CA CYS A 61 0.84 -1.76 7.75
C CYS A 61 2.03 -2.37 7.00
N SER A 62 2.08 -3.70 6.99
CA SER A 62 2.92 -4.46 6.08
C SER A 62 2.02 -5.35 5.23
N PRO A 63 1.68 -4.98 3.98
CA PRO A 63 0.70 -5.73 3.22
C PRO A 63 1.26 -6.92 2.41
N ARG A 64 2.57 -7.22 2.42
CA ARG A 64 3.07 -8.36 1.59
C ARG A 64 4.45 -8.98 1.84
N GLY A 65 5.22 -8.58 2.84
CA GLY A 65 6.57 -9.16 3.02
C GLY A 65 6.64 -10.37 3.96
N THR A 66 5.70 -10.50 4.90
CA THR A 66 5.90 -11.39 6.05
C THR A 66 5.71 -12.87 5.71
N LEU A 67 4.86 -13.23 4.75
CA LEU A 67 4.67 -14.65 4.41
C LEU A 67 5.87 -15.24 3.67
N PHE A 68 6.48 -14.51 2.73
CA PHE A 68 7.69 -14.97 2.04
C PHE A 68 8.91 -14.97 2.97
N HIS A 69 9.06 -13.91 3.78
CA HIS A 69 10.16 -13.81 4.73
C HIS A 69 10.04 -14.84 5.86
N SER A 70 8.82 -15.12 6.34
CA SER A 70 8.56 -16.14 7.36
C SER A 70 8.79 -17.56 6.80
N THR A 71 8.37 -17.85 5.56
CA THR A 71 8.66 -19.15 4.93
C THR A 71 10.17 -19.38 4.76
N VAL A 72 10.94 -18.38 4.34
CA VAL A 72 12.40 -18.49 4.21
C VAL A 72 13.07 -18.67 5.57
N HIS A 73 12.63 -17.95 6.62
CA HIS A 73 13.13 -18.12 7.98
C HIS A 73 12.82 -19.51 8.55
N VAL A 74 11.59 -20.00 8.38
CA VAL A 74 11.18 -21.35 8.83
C VAL A 74 11.96 -22.41 8.06
N TYR A 75 12.15 -22.26 6.75
CA TYR A 75 12.93 -23.19 5.93
C TYR A 75 14.40 -23.21 6.34
N LEU A 76 15.04 -22.05 6.51
CA LEU A 76 16.42 -21.94 6.98
C LEU A 76 16.59 -22.57 8.37
N ALA A 77 15.64 -22.33 9.28
CA ALA A 77 15.65 -22.92 10.61
C ALA A 77 15.53 -24.46 10.57
N LEU A 78 14.62 -25.00 9.75
CA LEU A 78 14.48 -26.45 9.56
C LEU A 78 15.74 -27.07 8.97
N VAL A 79 16.34 -26.45 7.95
CA VAL A 79 17.60 -26.93 7.33
C VAL A 79 18.75 -26.92 8.33
N LEU A 80 18.90 -25.85 9.12
CA LEU A 80 19.90 -25.79 10.18
C LEU A 80 19.70 -26.88 11.23
N VAL A 81 18.47 -27.09 11.71
CA VAL A 81 18.17 -28.16 12.67
C VAL A 81 18.51 -29.53 12.09
N LEU A 82 18.17 -29.81 10.84
CA LEU A 82 18.51 -31.07 10.17
C LEU A 82 20.02 -31.27 10.04
N VAL A 83 20.78 -30.23 9.67
CA VAL A 83 22.25 -30.28 9.56
C VAL A 83 22.89 -30.50 10.93
N LEU A 84 22.39 -29.83 11.97
CA LEU A 84 22.86 -30.04 13.35
C LEU A 84 22.57 -31.47 13.80
N VAL A 85 21.34 -31.96 13.64
CA VAL A 85 20.97 -33.35 13.99
C VAL A 85 21.83 -34.35 13.22
N ALA A 86 22.11 -34.14 11.94
CA ALA A 86 22.98 -35.00 11.15
C ALA A 86 24.46 -34.94 11.58
N SER A 87 24.92 -33.79 12.07
CA SER A 87 26.31 -33.59 12.52
C SER A 87 26.55 -34.10 13.95
N PHE A 88 25.55 -34.04 14.81
CA PHE A 88 25.62 -34.49 16.21
C PHE A 88 25.11 -35.93 16.40
N GLY A 89 24.27 -36.44 15.50
CA GLY A 89 23.73 -37.80 15.56
C GLY A 89 24.64 -38.89 14.97
N GLN A 90 25.85 -38.54 14.56
CA GLN A 90 26.85 -39.47 14.00
C GLN A 90 27.96 -39.83 15.00
N PHE A 91 27.81 -39.48 16.29
CA PHE A 91 28.70 -39.85 17.39
C PHE A 91 28.03 -40.84 18.35
#